data_AF-A0AAD5ALP8-F1
#
_entry.id   AF-A0AAD5ALP8-F1
#
_cell.length_a   1.000
_cell.length_b   1.000
_cell.length_c   1.000
_cell.angle_alpha   90.00
_cell.angle_beta   90.00
_cell.angle_gamma   90.00
#
_symmetry.space_group_name_H-M   'P 1'
#
loop_
_entity.id
_entity.type
_entity.pdbx_description
1 polymer ?
#
loop_
_entity_poly.entity_id
_entity_poly.type
_entity_poly.pdbx_seq_one_letter_code
_entity_poly.pdbx_strand_id
1 'polypeptide(L)'
;MLRASRMEEFVTEEDEPWYDQRDLEQDLHLAAELGKTLLERNKELEDSLQQMYITNEEQVQEIEYLSKQVEMLREMNEQHAKVYEQLDVTARELEITNEKLVLESKASHQKIDRLTSTMEMLQGQVDTLTARVEELRTLEELRVRREKKERRKTVHSFPCLKELCTAPRYEDGFRVSDPGSGDLQERPLADEENEHLRALVASLRAAVSAERGRRENAERECTAVLQEFERLEQRLLGAEGCQQRVHELEAELQELQQLRKSRACLLAAEDGLEQTLLNSAPETDTAEDVAGATQESSGEPPVRKSCSDTALDVISAVDASGRRKGSYALHANGVRKRGMSILREVDEQYHALLERYEELLGKCRRHEESLCHAEVQTSRPVSRDPSMKECRVAEAVAQPSTTPQTPSTPEAMEGISRQVEAVDKRLSQNTPEYKALFKEIFSRLQKTKTDINSTKGRKSGK
;
A
#
# COMPACT_ATOMS: atom_id res chain seq x y z
N MET A 1 93.41 -55.39 80.05
CA MET A 1 94.04 -54.16 80.56
C MET A 1 93.18 -52.99 80.11
N LEU A 2 92.61 -52.29 81.09
CA LEU A 2 91.75 -51.13 80.91
C LEU A 2 92.53 -49.98 80.27
N ARG A 3 92.07 -49.48 79.12
CA ARG A 3 92.37 -48.10 78.70
C ARG A 3 91.03 -47.38 78.67
N ALA A 4 90.76 -46.68 79.78
CA ALA A 4 89.73 -45.66 79.81
C ALA A 4 90.19 -44.54 78.85
N SER A 5 89.70 -44.58 77.62
CA SER A 5 89.68 -43.38 76.80
C SER A 5 88.74 -42.42 77.50
N ARG A 6 89.35 -41.41 78.12
CA ARG A 6 88.71 -40.19 78.62
C ARG A 6 87.75 -39.70 77.54
N MET A 7 86.45 -39.85 77.77
CA MET A 7 85.46 -39.05 77.06
C MET A 7 85.80 -37.61 77.43
N GLU A 8 86.43 -36.90 76.50
CA GLU A 8 86.38 -35.44 76.52
C GLU A 8 84.90 -35.10 76.46
N GLU A 9 84.38 -34.58 77.57
CA GLU A 9 83.11 -33.88 77.59
C GLU A 9 83.18 -32.88 76.44
N PHE A 10 82.44 -33.14 75.36
CA PHE A 10 82.07 -32.07 74.45
C PHE A 10 81.26 -31.11 75.32
N VAL A 11 81.97 -30.12 75.87
CA VAL A 11 81.37 -28.84 76.21
C VAL A 11 80.70 -28.44 74.92
N THR A 12 79.38 -28.65 74.84
CA THR A 12 78.55 -27.79 74.03
C THR A 12 78.83 -26.42 74.61
N GLU A 13 79.85 -25.73 74.08
CA GLU A 13 79.91 -24.29 74.19
C GLU A 13 78.53 -23.88 73.71
N GLU A 14 77.68 -23.50 74.67
CA GLU A 14 76.40 -22.91 74.39
C GLU A 14 76.77 -21.72 73.52
N ASP A 15 76.59 -21.88 72.20
CA ASP A 15 76.98 -20.92 71.19
C ASP A 15 76.57 -19.53 71.71
N GLU A 16 77.56 -18.64 71.89
CA GLU A 16 77.31 -17.24 72.25
C GLU A 16 76.13 -16.76 71.41
N PRO A 17 75.06 -16.20 71.99
CA PRO A 17 73.93 -15.73 71.21
C PRO A 17 74.42 -14.62 70.28
N TRP A 18 74.74 -14.96 69.03
CA TRP A 18 75.28 -14.05 68.01
C TRP A 18 74.30 -12.94 67.59
N TYR A 19 73.17 -12.83 68.31
CA TYR A 19 72.15 -11.82 68.16
C TYR A 19 71.72 -11.33 69.55
N ASP A 20 71.78 -10.02 69.76
CA ASP A 20 71.10 -9.39 70.89
C ASP A 20 69.59 -9.69 70.76
N GLN A 21 68.99 -10.22 71.84
CA GLN A 21 67.61 -10.68 71.82
C GLN A 21 66.61 -9.58 71.39
N ARG A 22 66.95 -8.31 71.63
CA ARG A 22 66.17 -7.14 71.22
C ARG A 22 66.23 -6.85 69.72
N ASP A 23 67.34 -7.18 69.07
CA ASP A 23 67.50 -6.96 67.62
C ASP A 23 66.75 -8.04 66.85
N LEU A 24 66.77 -9.28 67.35
CA LEU A 24 65.92 -10.35 66.82
C LEU A 24 64.42 -10.02 66.95
N GLU A 25 64.00 -9.45 68.09
CA GLU A 25 62.62 -8.99 68.30
C GLU A 25 62.22 -7.87 67.30
N GLN A 26 63.11 -6.91 67.05
CA GLN A 26 62.89 -5.83 66.09
C GLN A 26 62.80 -6.34 64.65
N ASP A 27 63.70 -7.23 64.23
CA ASP A 27 63.66 -7.83 62.89
C ASP A 27 62.41 -8.68 62.68
N LEU A 28 61.97 -9.41 63.72
CA LEU A 28 60.73 -10.17 63.69
C LEU A 28 59.50 -9.24 63.56
N HIS A 29 59.48 -8.12 64.28
CA HIS A 29 58.44 -7.11 64.14
C HIS A 29 58.42 -6.50 62.74
N LEU A 30 59.58 -6.15 62.18
CA LEU A 30 59.67 -5.60 60.82
C LEU A 30 59.22 -6.62 59.76
N ALA A 31 59.62 -7.90 59.90
CA ALA A 31 59.17 -8.97 59.02
C ALA A 31 57.64 -9.18 59.11
N ALA A 32 57.07 -9.07 60.31
CA ALA A 32 55.63 -9.14 60.50
C ALA A 32 54.89 -7.94 59.89
N GLU A 33 55.43 -6.73 60.01
CA GLU A 33 54.87 -5.53 59.37
C GLU A 33 54.91 -5.63 57.85
N LEU A 34 56.03 -6.06 57.27
CA LEU A 34 56.15 -6.31 55.83
C LEU A 34 55.21 -7.42 55.36
N GLY A 35 55.12 -8.52 56.11
CA GLY A 35 54.19 -9.61 55.83
C GLY A 35 52.73 -9.12 55.84
N LYS A 36 52.37 -8.27 56.80
CA LYS A 36 51.05 -7.65 56.88
C LYS A 36 50.78 -6.76 55.66
N THR A 37 51.72 -5.89 55.28
CA THR A 37 51.55 -5.02 54.09
C THR A 37 51.46 -5.82 52.79
N LEU A 38 52.23 -6.91 52.66
CA LEU A 38 52.15 -7.80 51.49
C LEU A 38 50.80 -8.52 51.43
N LEU A 39 50.28 -8.99 52.57
CA LEU A 39 48.95 -9.60 52.64
C LEU A 39 47.84 -8.59 52.34
N GLU A 40 47.95 -7.36 52.85
CA GLU A 40 47.00 -6.27 52.55
C GLU A 40 47.02 -5.96 51.05
N ARG A 41 48.19 -5.80 50.44
CA ARG A 41 48.32 -5.58 49.00
C ARG A 41 47.80 -6.76 48.17
N ASN A 42 48.06 -8.00 48.61
CA ASN A 42 47.56 -9.19 47.92
C ASN A 42 46.04 -9.25 47.98
N LYS A 43 45.44 -8.94 49.14
CA LYS A 43 43.99 -8.84 49.31
C LYS A 43 43.39 -7.72 48.45
N GLU A 44 44.00 -6.55 48.37
CA GLU A 44 43.55 -5.47 47.49
C GLU A 44 43.56 -5.89 46.01
N LEU A 45 44.58 -6.65 45.59
CA LEU A 45 44.65 -7.21 44.24
C LEU A 45 43.54 -8.24 43.99
N GLU A 46 43.29 -9.14 44.95
CA GLU A 46 42.20 -10.10 44.89
C GLU A 46 40.83 -9.40 44.80
N ASP A 47 40.58 -8.40 45.64
CA ASP A 47 39.36 -7.60 45.63
C ASP A 47 39.20 -6.86 44.29
N SER A 48 40.29 -6.30 43.74
CA SER A 48 40.27 -5.62 42.44
C SER A 48 39.99 -6.59 41.28
N LEU A 49 40.51 -7.81 41.34
CA LEU A 49 40.27 -8.86 40.35
C LEU A 49 38.81 -9.32 40.40
N GLN A 50 38.28 -9.56 41.61
CA GLN A 50 36.87 -9.92 41.81
C GLN A 50 35.93 -8.82 41.29
N GLN A 51 36.25 -7.55 41.57
CA GLN A 51 35.48 -6.44 41.01
C GLN A 51 35.53 -6.43 39.48
N MET A 52 36.68 -6.73 38.89
CA MET A 52 36.83 -6.81 37.43
C MET A 52 35.96 -7.96 36.85
N TYR A 53 35.95 -9.14 37.48
CA TYR A 53 35.07 -10.25 37.09
C TYR A 53 33.59 -9.86 37.14
N ILE A 54 33.14 -9.22 38.22
CA ILE A 54 31.75 -8.77 38.33
C ILE A 54 31.40 -7.77 37.22
N THR A 55 32.27 -6.80 36.96
CA THR A 55 32.03 -5.83 35.87
C THR A 55 32.04 -6.49 34.49
N ASN A 56 32.85 -7.53 34.30
CA ASN A 56 32.87 -8.27 33.05
C ASN A 56 31.57 -9.05 32.84
N GLU A 57 31.06 -9.72 33.88
CA GLU A 57 29.76 -10.40 33.85
C GLU A 57 28.61 -9.45 33.52
N GLU A 58 28.60 -8.25 34.13
CA GLU A 58 27.61 -7.21 33.83
C GLU A 58 27.68 -6.74 32.36
N GLN A 59 28.90 -6.55 31.83
CA GLN A 59 29.09 -6.19 30.43
C GLN A 59 28.62 -7.29 29.47
N VAL A 60 28.86 -8.56 29.78
CA VAL A 60 28.36 -9.69 28.99
C VAL A 60 26.83 -9.67 28.95
N GLN A 61 26.18 -9.47 30.09
CA GLN A 61 24.71 -9.36 30.15
C GLN A 61 24.17 -8.18 29.35
N GLU A 62 24.87 -7.03 29.37
CA GLU A 62 24.50 -5.87 28.53
C GLU A 62 24.64 -6.19 27.04
N ILE A 63 25.73 -6.82 26.63
CA ILE A 63 25.95 -7.24 25.23
C ILE A 63 24.85 -8.19 24.79
N GLU A 64 24.47 -9.16 25.61
CA GLU A 64 23.37 -10.08 25.29
C GLU A 64 22.04 -9.35 25.13
N TYR A 65 21.74 -8.41 26.03
CA TYR A 65 20.50 -7.63 25.96
C TYR A 65 20.44 -6.79 24.69
N LEU A 66 21.53 -6.10 24.34
CA LEU A 66 21.64 -5.34 23.11
C LEU A 66 21.57 -6.24 21.87
N SER A 67 22.16 -7.43 21.93
CA SER A 67 22.09 -8.41 20.84
C SER A 67 20.66 -8.86 20.58
N LYS A 68 19.92 -9.20 21.65
CA LYS A 68 18.48 -9.54 21.57
C LYS A 68 17.64 -8.39 21.00
N GLN A 69 17.96 -7.14 21.36
CA GLN A 69 17.28 -5.98 20.76
C GLN A 69 17.57 -5.85 19.26
N VAL A 70 18.81 -6.07 18.83
CA VAL A 70 19.19 -6.03 17.41
C VAL A 70 18.53 -7.16 16.63
N GLU A 71 18.43 -8.37 17.19
CA GLU A 71 17.71 -9.50 16.60
C GLU A 71 16.22 -9.18 16.39
N MET A 72 15.54 -8.65 17.42
CA MET A 72 14.15 -8.22 17.29
C MET A 72 13.97 -7.15 16.20
N LEU A 73 14.91 -6.18 16.11
CA LEU A 73 14.88 -5.17 15.05
C LEU A 73 15.09 -5.78 13.66
N ARG A 74 15.93 -6.81 13.54
CA ARG A 74 16.11 -7.56 12.28
C ARG A 74 14.84 -8.30 11.90
N GLU A 75 14.20 -8.99 12.82
CA GLU A 75 12.93 -9.69 12.60
C GLU A 75 11.81 -8.72 12.17
N MET A 76 11.67 -7.59 12.85
CA MET A 76 10.70 -6.55 12.48
C MET A 76 10.98 -6.01 11.08
N ASN A 77 12.26 -5.77 10.74
CA ASN A 77 12.62 -5.29 9.41
C ASN A 77 12.34 -6.34 8.32
N GLU A 78 12.55 -7.63 8.62
CA GLU A 78 12.19 -8.73 7.73
C GLU A 78 10.68 -8.83 7.53
N GLN A 79 9.89 -8.65 8.60
CA GLN A 79 8.43 -8.56 8.52
C GLN A 79 7.99 -7.37 7.67
N HIS A 80 8.62 -6.20 7.84
CA HIS A 80 8.35 -5.03 7.00
C HIS A 80 8.66 -5.32 5.52
N ALA A 81 9.79 -5.96 5.21
CA ALA A 81 10.14 -6.36 3.85
C ALA A 81 9.06 -7.27 3.24
N LYS A 82 8.60 -8.29 3.98
CA LYS A 82 7.50 -9.18 3.54
C LYS A 82 6.20 -8.43 3.27
N VAL A 83 5.83 -7.48 4.13
CA VAL A 83 4.63 -6.66 3.92
C VAL A 83 4.77 -5.76 2.69
N TYR A 84 5.95 -5.16 2.48
CA TYR A 84 6.21 -4.38 1.28
C TYR A 84 6.12 -5.23 0.01
N GLU A 85 6.71 -6.42 0.00
CA GLU A 85 6.60 -7.36 -1.13
C GLU A 85 5.14 -7.75 -1.42
N GLN A 86 4.33 -8.02 -0.38
CA GLN A 86 2.92 -8.32 -0.55
C GLN A 86 2.12 -7.12 -1.09
N LEU A 87 2.38 -5.91 -0.58
CA LEU A 87 1.77 -4.68 -1.10
C LEU A 87 2.12 -4.50 -2.58
N ASP A 88 3.37 -4.75 -2.94
CA ASP A 88 3.89 -4.66 -4.29
C ASP A 88 3.21 -5.66 -5.25
N VAL A 89 2.96 -6.90 -4.80
CA VAL A 89 2.22 -7.89 -5.58
C VAL A 89 0.77 -7.47 -5.76
N THR A 90 0.09 -7.09 -4.67
CA THR A 90 -1.33 -6.66 -4.74
C THR A 90 -1.53 -5.40 -5.58
N ALA A 91 -0.61 -4.43 -5.52
CA ALA A 91 -0.66 -3.24 -6.36
C ALA A 91 -0.58 -3.61 -7.86
N ARG A 92 0.36 -4.49 -8.24
CA ARG A 92 0.48 -4.96 -9.63
C ARG A 92 -0.75 -5.75 -10.08
N GLU A 93 -1.33 -6.59 -9.22
CA GLU A 93 -2.58 -7.30 -9.52
C GLU A 93 -3.75 -6.32 -9.75
N LEU A 94 -3.84 -5.26 -8.93
CA LEU A 94 -4.84 -4.21 -9.09
C LEU A 94 -4.64 -3.40 -10.37
N GLU A 95 -3.41 -3.08 -10.74
CA GLU A 95 -3.09 -2.42 -12.02
C GLU A 95 -3.53 -3.28 -13.20
N ILE A 96 -3.17 -4.56 -13.20
CA ILE A 96 -3.55 -5.51 -14.27
C ILE A 96 -5.08 -5.65 -14.37
N THR A 97 -5.78 -5.76 -13.24
CA THR A 97 -7.25 -5.86 -13.25
C THR A 97 -7.91 -4.57 -13.71
N ASN A 98 -7.38 -3.42 -13.33
CA ASN A 98 -7.86 -2.11 -13.81
C ASN A 98 -7.69 -1.98 -15.32
N GLU A 99 -6.51 -2.29 -15.86
CA GLU A 99 -6.26 -2.27 -17.31
C GLU A 99 -7.24 -3.18 -18.07
N LYS A 100 -7.47 -4.41 -17.56
CA LYS A 100 -8.45 -5.33 -18.14
C LYS A 100 -9.86 -4.74 -18.15
N LEU A 101 -10.31 -4.16 -17.04
CA LEU A 101 -11.63 -3.51 -16.94
C LEU A 101 -11.74 -2.31 -17.88
N VAL A 102 -10.68 -1.51 -18.04
CA VAL A 102 -10.65 -0.40 -18.98
C VAL A 102 -10.77 -0.90 -20.42
N LEU A 103 -10.08 -1.98 -20.78
CA LEU A 103 -10.20 -2.58 -22.11
C LEU A 103 -11.60 -3.14 -22.37
N GLU A 104 -12.21 -3.82 -21.39
CA GLU A 104 -13.59 -4.30 -21.48
C GLU A 104 -14.60 -3.14 -21.58
N SER A 105 -14.40 -2.09 -20.78
CA SER A 105 -15.19 -0.86 -20.85
C SER A 105 -15.11 -0.22 -22.24
N LYS A 106 -13.91 -0.10 -22.83
CA LYS A 106 -13.74 0.39 -24.21
C LYS A 106 -14.45 -0.51 -25.23
N ALA A 107 -14.35 -1.83 -25.09
CA ALA A 107 -15.01 -2.78 -26.00
C ALA A 107 -16.55 -2.69 -25.93
N SER A 108 -17.10 -2.59 -24.72
CA SER A 108 -18.54 -2.40 -24.50
C SER A 108 -19.02 -1.04 -25.01
N HIS A 109 -18.25 0.04 -24.81
CA HIS A 109 -18.55 1.36 -25.36
C HIS A 109 -18.61 1.33 -26.89
N GLN A 110 -17.62 0.73 -27.56
CA GLN A 110 -17.66 0.55 -29.02
C GLN A 110 -18.87 -0.26 -29.48
N LYS A 111 -19.34 -1.25 -28.69
CA LYS A 111 -20.55 -2.01 -29.01
C LYS A 111 -21.80 -1.13 -28.87
N ILE A 112 -21.88 -0.31 -27.83
CA ILE A 112 -22.94 0.67 -27.64
C ILE A 112 -22.96 1.64 -28.82
N ASP A 113 -21.82 2.23 -29.19
CA ASP A 113 -21.73 3.18 -30.30
C ASP A 113 -22.23 2.57 -31.62
N ARG A 114 -21.81 1.33 -31.94
CA ARG A 114 -22.30 0.61 -33.12
C ARG A 114 -23.82 0.45 -33.09
N LEU A 115 -24.38 0.04 -31.96
CA LEU A 115 -25.83 -0.13 -31.80
C LEU A 115 -26.56 1.21 -31.88
N THR A 116 -26.04 2.26 -31.26
CA THR A 116 -26.59 3.62 -31.32
C THR A 116 -26.61 4.13 -32.76
N SER A 117 -25.52 3.96 -33.53
CA SER A 117 -25.50 4.33 -34.95
C SER A 117 -26.52 3.55 -35.78
N THR A 118 -26.73 2.25 -35.50
CA THR A 118 -27.79 1.49 -36.18
C THR A 118 -29.19 1.97 -35.80
N MET A 119 -29.40 2.35 -34.53
CA MET A 119 -30.67 2.91 -34.05
C MET A 119 -30.96 4.25 -34.69
N GLU A 120 -29.98 5.15 -34.80
CA GLU A 120 -30.11 6.45 -35.48
C GLU A 120 -30.43 6.28 -36.97
N MET A 121 -29.79 5.32 -37.65
CA MET A 121 -30.10 5.02 -39.04
C MET A 121 -31.54 4.53 -39.22
N LEU A 122 -31.99 3.61 -38.36
CA LEU A 122 -33.36 3.12 -38.36
C LEU A 122 -34.35 4.22 -38.00
N GLN A 123 -34.02 5.09 -37.05
CA GLN A 123 -34.85 6.24 -36.68
C GLN A 123 -35.01 7.19 -37.87
N GLY A 124 -33.94 7.50 -38.59
CA GLY A 124 -34.01 8.29 -39.83
C GLY A 124 -34.91 7.64 -40.90
N GLN A 125 -34.87 6.31 -41.05
CA GLN A 125 -35.80 5.59 -41.94
C GLN A 125 -37.26 5.70 -41.47
N VAL A 126 -37.52 5.60 -40.16
CA VAL A 126 -38.87 5.78 -39.60
C VAL A 126 -39.35 7.21 -39.80
N ASP A 127 -38.50 8.22 -39.59
CA ASP A 127 -38.85 9.62 -39.76
C ASP A 127 -39.17 9.95 -41.21
N THR A 128 -38.38 9.45 -42.17
CA THR A 128 -38.66 9.60 -43.61
C THR A 128 -39.95 8.92 -44.03
N LEU A 129 -40.22 7.69 -43.54
CA LEU A 129 -41.49 7.01 -43.80
C LEU A 129 -42.67 7.77 -43.17
N THR A 130 -42.50 8.31 -41.97
CA THR A 130 -43.53 9.10 -41.27
C THR A 130 -43.85 10.37 -42.05
N ALA A 131 -42.82 11.11 -42.50
CA ALA A 131 -42.97 12.28 -43.35
C ALA A 131 -43.72 11.93 -44.66
N ARG A 132 -43.37 10.81 -45.30
CA ARG A 132 -44.06 10.37 -46.53
C ARG A 132 -45.53 10.03 -46.29
N VAL A 133 -45.85 9.41 -45.16
CA VAL A 133 -47.25 9.12 -44.78
C VAL A 133 -48.01 10.41 -44.47
N GLU A 134 -47.38 11.38 -43.81
CA GLU A 134 -47.97 12.70 -43.56
C GLU A 134 -48.22 13.49 -44.86
N GLU A 135 -47.27 13.47 -45.80
CA GLU A 135 -47.47 14.01 -47.15
C GLU A 135 -48.69 13.40 -47.82
N LEU A 136 -48.82 12.07 -47.82
CA LEU A 136 -49.99 11.39 -48.39
C LEU A 136 -51.29 11.76 -47.67
N ARG A 137 -51.27 11.89 -46.34
CA ARG A 137 -52.43 12.36 -45.55
C ARG A 137 -52.83 13.79 -45.93
N THR A 138 -51.89 14.72 -46.06
CA THR A 138 -52.20 16.11 -46.45
C THR A 138 -52.76 16.19 -47.88
N LEU A 139 -52.22 15.40 -48.81
CA LEU A 139 -52.76 15.29 -50.18
C LEU A 139 -54.19 14.75 -50.18
N GLU A 140 -54.47 13.75 -49.34
CA GLU A 140 -55.81 13.19 -49.19
C GLU A 140 -56.78 14.21 -48.57
N GLU A 141 -56.37 14.94 -47.53
CA GLU A 141 -57.18 16.03 -46.98
C GLU A 141 -57.50 17.11 -48.02
N LEU A 142 -56.54 17.45 -48.87
CA LEU A 142 -56.75 18.40 -49.97
C LEU A 142 -57.73 17.83 -51.01
N ARG A 143 -57.65 16.53 -51.33
CA ARG A 143 -58.65 15.86 -52.19
C ARG A 143 -60.04 15.93 -51.58
N VAL A 144 -60.20 15.56 -50.32
CA VAL A 144 -61.49 15.62 -49.62
C VAL A 144 -62.03 17.05 -49.54
N ARG A 145 -61.17 18.06 -49.30
CA ARG A 145 -61.60 19.47 -49.33
C ARG A 145 -62.03 19.92 -50.73
N ARG A 146 -61.32 19.50 -51.78
CA ARG A 146 -61.70 19.76 -53.18
C ARG A 146 -63.04 19.10 -53.49
N GLU A 147 -63.22 17.84 -53.12
CA GLU A 147 -64.47 17.11 -53.32
C GLU A 147 -65.63 17.75 -52.53
N LYS A 148 -65.42 18.19 -51.28
CA LYS A 148 -66.44 18.94 -50.52
C LYS A 148 -66.81 20.27 -51.18
N LYS A 149 -65.83 21.01 -51.73
CA LYS A 149 -66.09 22.26 -52.48
C LYS A 149 -66.80 21.98 -53.80
N GLU A 150 -66.45 20.90 -54.49
CA GLU A 150 -67.07 20.45 -55.74
C GLU A 150 -68.50 19.98 -55.48
N ARG A 151 -68.74 19.13 -54.47
CA ARG A 151 -70.08 18.74 -54.01
C ARG A 151 -70.95 19.94 -53.65
N ARG A 152 -70.40 20.98 -53.00
CA ARG A 152 -71.13 22.24 -52.74
C ARG A 152 -71.47 23.03 -54.01
N LYS A 153 -70.70 22.88 -55.09
CA LYS A 153 -70.99 23.47 -56.41
C LYS A 153 -71.98 22.61 -57.21
N THR A 154 -71.89 21.29 -57.13
CA THR A 154 -72.78 20.35 -57.84
C THR A 154 -74.12 20.13 -57.15
N VAL A 155 -74.34 20.60 -55.92
CA VAL A 155 -75.69 20.74 -55.35
C VAL A 155 -76.55 21.71 -56.20
N HIS A 156 -75.94 22.58 -57.02
CA HIS A 156 -76.63 23.41 -58.01
C HIS A 156 -76.44 23.00 -59.48
N SER A 157 -75.82 21.85 -59.79
CA SER A 157 -75.89 21.29 -61.14
C SER A 157 -75.86 19.76 -61.14
N PHE A 158 -76.88 19.19 -61.78
CA PHE A 158 -77.17 17.76 -62.00
C PHE A 158 -75.95 16.81 -62.12
N PRO A 159 -76.02 15.60 -61.53
CA PRO A 159 -74.99 14.57 -61.67
C PRO A 159 -75.18 13.78 -62.98
N CYS A 160 -74.33 14.02 -63.96
CA CYS A 160 -74.15 13.13 -65.10
C CYS A 160 -72.72 13.33 -65.63
N LEU A 161 -72.06 12.23 -66.01
CA LEU A 161 -70.73 12.16 -66.63
C LEU A 161 -69.53 12.17 -65.67
N LYS A 162 -69.25 11.03 -65.05
CA LYS A 162 -67.90 10.69 -64.60
C LYS A 162 -67.59 9.19 -64.71
N GLU A 163 -67.96 8.58 -65.84
CA GLU A 163 -67.55 7.20 -66.18
C GLU A 163 -66.72 7.11 -67.48
N LEU A 164 -66.28 8.23 -68.05
CA LEU A 164 -65.40 8.22 -69.21
C LEU A 164 -64.15 9.03 -68.89
N CYS A 165 -63.13 8.39 -68.31
CA CYS A 165 -61.69 8.68 -68.46
C CYS A 165 -60.88 7.94 -67.39
N THR A 166 -60.79 6.60 -67.46
CA THR A 166 -59.58 5.89 -67.00
C THR A 166 -59.50 4.50 -67.63
N ALA A 167 -59.23 4.47 -68.93
CA ALA A 167 -58.60 3.32 -69.55
C ALA A 167 -57.07 3.57 -69.52
N PRO A 168 -56.25 2.69 -68.92
CA PRO A 168 -54.81 2.79 -69.06
C PRO A 168 -54.47 2.29 -70.47
N ARG A 169 -54.06 3.19 -71.36
CA ARG A 169 -53.37 2.79 -72.58
C ARG A 169 -51.97 2.33 -72.20
N TYR A 170 -51.72 1.04 -72.39
CA TYR A 170 -50.40 0.47 -72.53
C TYR A 170 -49.86 1.02 -73.86
N GLU A 171 -49.02 2.06 -73.80
CA GLU A 171 -48.24 2.51 -74.95
C GLU A 171 -46.92 1.74 -74.92
N ASP A 172 -46.79 0.92 -75.95
CA ASP A 172 -45.66 0.11 -76.32
C ASP A 172 -44.44 0.99 -76.60
N GLY A 173 -43.27 0.49 -76.20
CA GLY A 173 -42.01 1.21 -76.30
C GLY A 173 -41.57 1.36 -77.75
N PHE A 174 -41.83 2.52 -78.35
CA PHE A 174 -41.10 2.94 -79.54
C PHE A 174 -41.00 4.46 -79.62
N ARG A 175 -40.07 5.03 -78.84
CA ARG A 175 -39.52 6.35 -79.17
C ARG A 175 -38.43 6.15 -80.22
N VAL A 176 -38.79 6.36 -81.49
CA VAL A 176 -37.84 6.84 -82.47
C VAL A 176 -37.40 8.22 -81.97
N SER A 177 -36.17 8.30 -81.50
CA SER A 177 -35.55 9.56 -81.13
C SER A 177 -35.40 10.43 -82.38
N ASP A 178 -36.12 11.56 -82.39
CA ASP A 178 -35.78 12.72 -83.20
C ASP A 178 -34.36 13.20 -82.78
N PRO A 179 -33.40 13.36 -83.71
CA PRO A 179 -32.01 13.64 -83.36
C PRO A 179 -31.74 15.12 -83.04
N GLY A 180 -32.67 15.83 -82.40
CA GLY A 180 -32.48 17.24 -82.12
C GLY A 180 -33.50 17.85 -81.18
N SER A 181 -33.52 17.44 -79.90
CA SER A 181 -33.95 18.26 -78.75
C SER A 181 -33.94 17.48 -77.42
N GLY A 182 -32.94 16.62 -77.16
CA GLY A 182 -32.88 15.79 -75.95
C GLY A 182 -31.62 15.93 -75.10
N ASP A 183 -30.67 16.78 -75.49
CA ASP A 183 -29.28 16.67 -75.02
C ASP A 183 -28.96 17.55 -73.78
N LEU A 184 -29.98 18.16 -73.16
CA LEU A 184 -29.82 19.12 -72.05
C LEU A 184 -30.35 18.61 -70.70
N GLN A 185 -31.07 17.49 -70.64
CA GLN A 185 -31.65 16.99 -69.37
C GLN A 185 -30.94 15.75 -68.81
N GLU A 186 -30.32 14.92 -69.66
CA GLU A 186 -29.44 13.82 -69.21
C GLU A 186 -28.03 14.31 -68.81
N ARG A 187 -27.57 15.41 -69.43
CA ARG A 187 -26.24 16.01 -69.19
C ARG A 187 -26.06 16.54 -67.75
N PRO A 188 -27.00 17.31 -67.16
CA PRO A 188 -26.86 17.82 -65.80
C PRO A 188 -26.80 16.71 -64.74
N LEU A 189 -27.57 15.63 -64.90
CA LEU A 189 -27.56 14.50 -63.97
C LEU A 189 -26.25 13.70 -64.05
N ALA A 190 -25.74 13.46 -65.28
CA ALA A 190 -24.45 12.82 -65.47
C ALA A 190 -23.28 13.68 -64.96
N ASP A 191 -23.39 15.01 -65.02
CA ASP A 191 -22.40 15.93 -64.48
C ASP A 191 -22.40 15.93 -62.94
N GLU A 192 -23.57 15.92 -62.31
CA GLU A 192 -23.73 15.79 -60.86
C GLU A 192 -23.18 14.45 -60.35
N GLU A 193 -23.49 13.34 -61.01
CA GLU A 193 -22.94 12.03 -60.70
C GLU A 193 -21.41 11.98 -60.87
N ASN A 194 -20.88 12.61 -61.92
CA ASN A 194 -19.43 12.74 -62.12
C ASN A 194 -18.77 13.56 -61.02
N GLU A 195 -19.39 14.64 -60.55
CA GLU A 195 -18.90 15.43 -59.41
C GLU A 195 -18.94 14.62 -58.11
N HIS A 196 -20.00 13.85 -57.87
CA HIS A 196 -20.10 12.95 -56.72
C HIS A 196 -19.03 11.85 -56.77
N LEU A 197 -18.80 11.25 -57.93
CA LEU A 197 -17.73 10.26 -58.13
C LEU A 197 -16.34 10.88 -57.93
N ARG A 198 -16.11 12.11 -58.43
CA ARG A 198 -14.85 12.83 -58.19
C ARG A 198 -14.64 13.13 -56.71
N ALA A 199 -15.69 13.54 -56.00
CA ALA A 199 -15.66 13.77 -54.56
C ALA A 199 -15.37 12.47 -53.78
N LEU A 200 -16.02 11.36 -54.16
CA LEU A 200 -15.78 10.05 -53.56
C LEU A 200 -14.36 9.54 -53.83
N VAL A 201 -13.85 9.73 -55.05
CA VAL A 201 -12.47 9.38 -55.39
C VAL A 201 -11.48 10.25 -54.61
N ALA A 202 -11.77 11.53 -54.40
CA ALA A 202 -10.95 12.41 -53.58
C ALA A 202 -10.96 11.99 -52.10
N SER A 203 -12.12 11.63 -51.54
CA SER A 203 -12.22 11.14 -50.17
C SER A 203 -11.53 9.79 -49.97
N LEU A 204 -11.65 8.87 -50.92
CA LEU A 204 -10.92 7.59 -50.92
C LEU A 204 -9.41 7.80 -51.01
N ARG A 205 -8.93 8.73 -51.86
CA ARG A 205 -7.49 9.07 -51.92
C ARG A 205 -6.99 9.67 -50.61
N ALA A 206 -7.77 10.56 -49.98
CA ALA A 206 -7.43 11.11 -48.66
C ALA A 206 -7.39 10.01 -47.60
N ALA A 207 -8.38 9.11 -47.56
CA ALA A 207 -8.44 7.98 -46.64
C ALA A 207 -7.23 7.04 -46.82
N VAL A 208 -6.84 6.71 -48.06
CA VAL A 208 -5.66 5.90 -48.36
C VAL A 208 -4.38 6.61 -47.90
N SER A 209 -4.26 7.93 -48.08
CA SER A 209 -3.09 8.68 -47.59
C SER A 209 -3.01 8.72 -46.07
N ALA A 210 -4.16 8.82 -45.39
CA ALA A 210 -4.24 8.76 -43.93
C ALA A 210 -3.87 7.36 -43.41
N GLU A 211 -4.37 6.29 -44.05
CA GLU A 211 -3.98 4.91 -43.72
C GLU A 211 -2.48 4.67 -43.92
N ARG A 212 -1.88 5.20 -45.00
CA ARG A 212 -0.43 5.14 -45.19
C ARG A 212 0.33 5.84 -44.07
N GLY A 213 -0.10 7.04 -43.67
CA GLY A 213 0.51 7.76 -42.55
C GLY A 213 0.39 7.00 -41.23
N ARG A 214 -0.77 6.41 -40.93
CA ARG A 214 -0.96 5.56 -39.74
C ARG A 214 -0.07 4.32 -39.77
N ARG A 215 0.03 3.66 -40.92
CA ARG A 215 0.90 2.50 -41.11
C ARG A 215 2.38 2.85 -40.89
N GLU A 216 2.87 3.94 -41.48
CA GLU A 216 4.25 4.36 -41.28
C GLU A 216 4.54 4.74 -39.82
N ASN A 217 3.60 5.39 -39.13
CA ASN A 217 3.75 5.68 -37.71
C ASN A 217 3.82 4.40 -36.86
N ALA A 218 2.92 3.44 -37.13
CA ALA A 218 2.97 2.13 -36.49
C ALA A 218 4.28 1.40 -36.78
N GLU A 219 4.78 1.44 -38.02
CA GLU A 219 6.08 0.86 -38.38
C GLU A 219 7.23 1.53 -37.61
N ARG A 220 7.23 2.87 -37.45
CA ARG A 220 8.22 3.59 -36.62
C ARG A 220 8.14 3.17 -35.16
N GLU A 221 6.94 3.08 -34.60
CA GLU A 221 6.72 2.60 -33.22
C GLU A 221 7.23 1.16 -33.05
N CYS A 222 6.93 0.26 -33.99
CA CYS A 222 7.47 -1.10 -33.97
C CYS A 222 9.01 -1.10 -34.01
N THR A 223 9.64 -0.29 -34.86
CA THR A 223 11.11 -0.20 -34.90
C THR A 223 11.71 0.36 -33.61
N ALA A 224 11.06 1.34 -32.98
CA ALA A 224 11.50 1.88 -31.69
C ALA A 224 11.41 0.82 -30.58
N VAL A 225 10.30 0.09 -30.53
CA VAL A 225 10.09 -1.01 -29.57
C VAL A 225 11.13 -2.11 -29.75
N LEU A 226 11.45 -2.51 -30.99
CA LEU A 226 12.51 -3.49 -31.26
C LEU A 226 13.88 -3.02 -30.74
N GLN A 227 14.22 -1.74 -30.91
CA GLN A 227 15.47 -1.19 -30.36
C GLN A 227 15.50 -1.21 -28.83
N GLU A 228 14.37 -0.96 -28.16
CA GLU A 228 14.30 -1.10 -26.70
C GLU A 228 14.45 -2.56 -26.27
N PHE A 229 13.86 -3.51 -27.00
CA PHE A 229 14.06 -4.93 -26.75
C PHE A 229 15.52 -5.33 -26.86
N GLU A 230 16.22 -4.92 -27.93
CA GLU A 230 17.66 -5.18 -28.09
C GLU A 230 18.50 -4.60 -26.93
N ARG A 231 18.16 -3.39 -26.45
CA ARG A 231 18.84 -2.80 -25.28
C ARG A 231 18.57 -3.57 -23.99
N LEU A 232 17.34 -4.04 -23.80
CA LEU A 232 16.98 -4.86 -22.64
C LEU A 232 17.69 -6.21 -22.68
N GLU A 233 17.79 -6.85 -23.85
CA GLU A 233 18.55 -8.09 -24.04
C GLU A 233 20.03 -7.90 -23.70
N GLN A 234 20.66 -6.81 -24.15
CA GLN A 234 22.04 -6.49 -23.79
C GLN A 234 22.23 -6.29 -22.28
N ARG A 235 21.28 -5.64 -21.61
CA ARG A 235 21.30 -5.48 -20.15
C ARG A 235 21.11 -6.81 -19.42
N LEU A 236 20.24 -7.69 -19.93
CA LEU A 236 20.02 -9.02 -19.40
C LEU A 236 21.32 -9.85 -19.49
N LEU A 237 21.95 -9.90 -20.67
CA LEU A 237 23.21 -10.61 -20.87
C LEU A 237 24.32 -10.09 -19.93
N GLY A 238 24.38 -8.78 -19.72
CA GLY A 238 25.29 -8.18 -18.74
C GLY A 238 25.00 -8.62 -17.29
N ALA A 239 23.72 -8.68 -16.91
CA ALA A 239 23.29 -9.13 -15.59
C ALA A 239 23.54 -10.63 -15.38
N GLU A 240 23.28 -11.47 -16.37
CA GLU A 240 23.59 -12.91 -16.36
C GLU A 240 25.09 -13.15 -16.19
N GLY A 241 25.95 -12.37 -16.85
CA GLY A 241 27.40 -12.43 -16.64
C GLY A 241 27.80 -12.07 -15.21
N CYS A 242 27.19 -11.05 -14.61
CA CYS A 242 27.41 -10.71 -13.20
C CYS A 242 26.95 -11.84 -12.27
N GLN A 243 25.80 -12.47 -12.54
CA GLN A 243 25.29 -13.60 -11.76
C GLN A 243 26.24 -14.80 -11.82
N GLN A 244 26.75 -15.14 -13.01
CA GLN A 244 27.76 -16.20 -13.17
C GLN A 244 29.01 -15.89 -12.34
N ARG A 245 29.51 -14.65 -12.38
CA ARG A 245 30.68 -14.25 -11.57
C ARG A 245 30.43 -14.37 -10.07
N VAL A 246 29.23 -14.05 -9.61
CA VAL A 246 28.84 -14.23 -8.20
C VAL A 246 28.85 -15.72 -7.84
N HIS A 247 28.27 -16.58 -8.66
CA HIS A 247 28.29 -18.03 -8.42
C HIS A 247 29.70 -18.63 -8.43
N GLU A 248 30.59 -18.17 -9.31
CA GLU A 248 32.01 -18.54 -9.29
C GLU A 248 32.66 -18.14 -7.95
N LEU A 249 32.45 -16.91 -7.49
CA LEU A 249 33.00 -16.41 -6.23
C LEU A 249 32.42 -17.15 -5.01
N GLU A 250 31.14 -17.52 -5.05
CA GLU A 250 30.51 -18.35 -4.02
C GLU A 250 31.14 -19.74 -3.95
N ALA A 251 31.43 -20.36 -5.11
CA ALA A 251 32.14 -21.63 -5.18
C ALA A 251 33.58 -21.52 -4.65
N GLU A 252 34.33 -20.48 -5.05
CA GLU A 252 35.67 -20.20 -4.53
C GLU A 252 35.65 -20.01 -3.00
N LEU A 253 34.65 -19.31 -2.46
CA LEU A 253 34.48 -19.15 -1.01
C LEU A 253 34.22 -20.48 -0.30
N GLN A 254 33.37 -21.34 -0.88
CA GLN A 254 33.10 -22.67 -0.33
C GLN A 254 34.36 -23.54 -0.32
N GLU A 255 35.16 -23.51 -1.39
CA GLU A 255 36.45 -24.22 -1.46
C GLU A 255 37.43 -23.71 -0.39
N LEU A 256 37.55 -22.38 -0.22
CA LEU A 256 38.41 -21.80 0.81
C LEU A 256 37.94 -22.15 2.22
N GLN A 257 36.63 -22.21 2.46
CA GLN A 257 36.08 -22.67 3.73
C GLN A 257 36.39 -24.15 3.99
N GLN A 258 36.27 -25.01 2.98
CA GLN A 258 36.65 -26.42 3.09
C GLN A 258 38.14 -26.59 3.35
N LEU A 259 38.99 -25.81 2.66
CA LEU A 259 40.43 -25.79 2.90
C LEU A 259 40.76 -25.33 4.32
N ARG A 260 40.09 -24.29 4.83
CA ARG A 260 40.23 -23.85 6.24
C ARG A 260 39.84 -24.95 7.22
N LYS A 261 38.71 -25.64 6.99
CA LYS A 261 38.27 -26.77 7.81
C LYS A 261 39.29 -27.91 7.77
N SER A 262 39.78 -28.29 6.59
CA SER A 262 40.79 -29.35 6.44
C SER A 262 42.11 -28.99 7.14
N ARG A 263 42.55 -27.73 7.05
CA ARG A 263 43.73 -27.23 7.75
C ARG A 263 43.52 -27.22 9.26
N ALA A 264 42.34 -26.83 9.74
CA ALA A 264 42.00 -26.90 11.16
C ALA A 264 42.00 -28.35 11.66
N CYS A 265 41.49 -29.31 10.88
CA CYS A 265 41.57 -30.74 11.22
C CYS A 265 43.01 -31.27 11.24
N LEU A 266 43.88 -30.84 10.32
CA LEU A 266 45.29 -31.22 10.31
C LEU A 266 46.05 -30.63 11.50
N LEU A 267 45.81 -29.36 11.82
CA LEU A 267 46.39 -28.71 13.01
C LEU A 267 45.87 -29.33 14.31
N ALA A 268 44.57 -29.65 14.39
CA ALA A 268 44.00 -30.36 15.53
C ALA A 268 44.52 -31.80 15.67
N ALA A 269 44.97 -32.44 14.59
CA ALA A 269 45.60 -33.76 14.64
C ALA A 269 47.07 -33.70 15.11
N GLU A 270 47.79 -32.61 14.78
CA GLU A 270 49.12 -32.32 15.32
C GLU A 270 49.04 -31.88 16.79
N ASP A 271 48.06 -31.04 17.13
CA ASP A 271 47.73 -30.65 18.51
C ASP A 271 47.15 -31.82 19.31
N GLY A 272 46.61 -32.87 18.69
CA GLY A 272 46.13 -34.07 19.41
C GLY A 272 47.23 -34.81 20.20
N LEU A 273 48.51 -34.55 19.90
CA LEU A 273 49.65 -35.01 20.71
C LEU A 273 50.06 -34.03 21.81
N GLU A 274 49.74 -32.74 21.69
CA GLU A 274 50.09 -31.70 22.69
C GLU A 274 48.91 -31.32 23.61
N GLN A 275 47.68 -31.56 23.17
CA GLN A 275 46.43 -31.10 23.80
C GLN A 275 45.89 -32.08 24.86
N THR A 276 46.57 -33.22 25.07
CA THR A 276 46.36 -34.07 26.27
C THR A 276 47.03 -33.51 27.54
N LEU A 277 47.78 -32.41 27.46
CA LEU A 277 48.43 -31.78 28.63
C LEU A 277 47.88 -30.39 29.02
N LEU A 278 46.97 -29.78 28.25
CA LEU A 278 46.52 -28.39 28.52
C LEU A 278 44.99 -28.20 28.61
N ASN A 279 44.20 -29.27 28.67
CA ASN A 279 42.76 -29.19 28.94
C ASN A 279 42.47 -29.12 30.46
N SER A 280 42.57 -27.93 31.04
CA SER A 280 41.81 -27.58 32.24
C SER A 280 41.57 -26.07 32.36
N ALA A 281 40.65 -25.53 31.56
CA ALA A 281 39.91 -24.31 31.86
C ALA A 281 38.67 -24.21 30.92
N PRO A 282 37.44 -24.20 31.45
CA PRO A 282 36.23 -24.20 30.63
C PRO A 282 35.67 -22.77 30.50
N GLU A 283 35.39 -22.29 29.30
CA GLU A 283 34.41 -21.21 29.10
C GLU A 283 33.62 -21.36 27.78
N THR A 284 32.31 -21.15 27.94
CA THR A 284 31.30 -20.59 27.02
C THR A 284 30.89 -21.33 25.74
N ASP A 285 29.79 -22.07 25.88
CA ASP A 285 28.47 -21.86 25.25
C ASP A 285 28.25 -21.83 23.72
N THR A 286 27.19 -22.59 23.38
CA THR A 286 26.19 -22.49 22.29
C THR A 286 26.36 -23.26 20.96
N ALA A 287 25.54 -24.33 20.86
CA ALA A 287 24.58 -24.68 19.79
C ALA A 287 25.16 -24.97 18.38
N GLU A 288 24.92 -26.10 17.71
CA GLU A 288 23.64 -26.75 17.35
C GLU A 288 23.90 -28.15 16.73
N ASP A 289 22.86 -28.99 16.74
CA ASP A 289 22.57 -30.11 15.84
C ASP A 289 23.71 -31.04 15.37
N VAL A 290 23.80 -32.20 16.02
CA VAL A 290 24.16 -33.45 15.35
C VAL A 290 23.12 -34.51 15.71
N ALA A 291 22.14 -34.66 14.82
CA ALA A 291 21.40 -35.90 14.69
C ALA A 291 22.11 -36.81 13.67
N GLY A 292 22.55 -37.98 14.15
CA GLY A 292 22.41 -39.22 13.38
C GLY A 292 23.70 -39.96 13.01
N ALA A 293 24.00 -41.02 13.80
CA ALA A 293 24.48 -42.37 13.40
C ALA A 293 25.36 -42.96 14.54
N THR A 294 25.20 -44.15 15.11
CA THR A 294 24.33 -45.32 14.91
C THR A 294 24.56 -46.26 16.11
N GLN A 295 23.51 -46.77 16.77
CA GLN A 295 23.49 -48.18 17.22
C GLN A 295 22.07 -48.63 17.63
N GLU A 296 21.48 -49.42 16.73
CA GLU A 296 20.71 -50.66 16.95
C GLU A 296 19.75 -50.76 18.16
N SER A 297 18.44 -50.78 17.90
CA SER A 297 17.63 -51.99 18.14
C SER A 297 16.23 -51.91 17.50
N SER A 298 15.97 -52.89 16.63
CA SER A 298 14.71 -53.58 16.34
C SER A 298 13.35 -52.86 16.48
N GLY A 299 12.63 -52.77 15.35
CA GLY A 299 11.17 -53.02 15.29
C GLY A 299 10.31 -51.93 14.65
N GLU A 300 9.98 -52.08 13.37
CA GLU A 300 8.86 -51.38 12.69
C GLU A 300 7.67 -52.35 12.49
N PRO A 301 6.44 -51.90 12.11
CA PRO A 301 5.66 -50.72 12.53
C PRO A 301 4.16 -51.15 12.80
N PRO A 302 3.12 -50.29 12.97
CA PRO A 302 2.58 -49.45 11.88
C PRO A 302 1.91 -48.09 12.25
N VAL A 303 2.04 -47.15 11.32
CA VAL A 303 1.08 -46.11 10.86
C VAL A 303 -0.21 -45.92 11.69
N ARG A 304 -0.40 -44.74 12.30
CA ARG A 304 -1.71 -44.03 12.39
C ARG A 304 -1.56 -42.51 12.45
N LYS A 305 -2.33 -41.84 11.60
CA LYS A 305 -2.75 -40.43 11.64
C LYS A 305 -3.55 -40.17 12.93
N SER A 306 -3.39 -39.03 13.60
CA SER A 306 -4.49 -38.28 14.27
C SER A 306 -3.96 -37.04 15.02
N CYS A 307 -4.87 -36.08 15.17
CA CYS A 307 -4.73 -34.70 15.62
C CYS A 307 -4.40 -34.48 17.12
N SER A 308 -3.84 -33.28 17.38
CA SER A 308 -4.11 -32.30 18.45
C SER A 308 -4.39 -32.72 19.90
N ASP A 309 -3.81 -31.89 20.78
CA ASP A 309 -4.33 -31.47 22.09
C ASP A 309 -3.96 -32.37 23.28
N THR A 310 -3.22 -31.79 24.24
CA THR A 310 -3.09 -32.11 25.69
C THR A 310 -1.66 -31.87 26.18
N ALA A 311 -1.34 -30.63 26.57
CA ALA A 311 -0.14 -30.33 27.38
C ALA A 311 -0.30 -29.03 28.20
N LEU A 312 -1.40 -28.87 28.94
CA LEU A 312 -1.58 -27.77 29.90
C LEU A 312 -2.33 -28.21 31.17
N ASP A 313 -1.94 -29.35 31.77
CA ASP A 313 -2.57 -29.83 33.01
C ASP A 313 -1.59 -30.11 34.18
N VAL A 314 -0.36 -29.56 34.11
CA VAL A 314 0.69 -29.82 35.11
C VAL A 314 0.97 -28.63 36.05
N ILE A 315 0.29 -27.48 35.90
CA ILE A 315 0.58 -26.28 36.72
C ILE A 315 -0.56 -25.91 37.70
N SER A 316 -1.70 -26.61 37.68
CA SER A 316 -2.91 -26.18 38.42
C SER A 316 -3.27 -27.02 39.65
N ALA A 317 -2.34 -27.80 40.22
CA ALA A 317 -2.60 -28.54 41.45
C ALA A 317 -1.55 -28.21 42.51
N VAL A 318 -2.03 -27.92 43.74
CA VAL A 318 -1.29 -27.87 45.02
C VAL A 318 -0.60 -26.49 45.26
N ASP A 319 -0.96 -25.66 46.24
CA ASP A 319 -1.62 -25.94 47.52
C ASP A 319 -2.36 -24.76 48.17
N ALA A 320 -3.37 -25.14 48.94
CA ALA A 320 -4.15 -24.33 49.87
C ALA A 320 -3.60 -24.49 51.30
N SER A 321 -2.66 -23.65 51.74
CA SER A 321 -2.57 -23.16 53.14
C SER A 321 -1.39 -22.20 53.36
N GLY A 322 -1.67 -21.01 53.90
CA GLY A 322 -0.76 -20.44 54.90
C GLY A 322 0.19 -19.30 54.51
N ARG A 323 -0.35 -18.17 54.05
CA ARG A 323 0.01 -16.80 54.49
C ARG A 323 1.51 -16.39 54.46
N ARG A 324 1.86 -15.51 53.51
CA ARG A 324 2.57 -14.25 53.86
C ARG A 324 1.88 -13.04 53.23
N LYS A 325 1.48 -12.18 54.16
CA LYS A 325 0.70 -10.96 54.05
C LYS A 325 1.60 -9.86 53.49
N GLY A 326 1.08 -9.13 52.50
CA GLY A 326 1.67 -7.92 51.95
C GLY A 326 0.64 -7.12 51.17
N SER A 327 -0.46 -6.72 51.81
CA SER A 327 -1.33 -5.67 51.30
C SER A 327 -0.54 -4.37 51.27
N TYR A 328 -0.33 -3.76 50.10
CA TYR A 328 -0.37 -2.30 49.95
C TYR A 328 -0.82 -1.90 48.54
N ALA A 329 -1.83 -1.03 48.53
CA ALA A 329 -2.12 -0.01 47.54
C ALA A 329 -2.76 -0.40 46.20
N LEU A 330 -4.09 -0.34 46.22
CA LEU A 330 -4.90 0.23 45.14
C LEU A 330 -4.27 1.53 44.64
N HIS A 331 -3.69 1.53 43.44
CA HIS A 331 -3.49 2.75 42.67
C HIS A 331 -3.90 2.54 41.22
N ALA A 332 -4.60 3.56 40.74
CA ALA A 332 -5.29 3.61 39.48
C ALA A 332 -4.33 3.57 38.27
N ASN A 333 -4.86 3.05 37.18
CA ASN A 333 -4.45 3.26 35.79
C ASN A 333 -3.02 2.86 35.42
N GLY A 334 -2.88 1.63 34.90
CA GLY A 334 -1.96 1.37 33.79
C GLY A 334 -0.57 0.81 34.10
N VAL A 335 -0.37 0.02 35.16
CA VAL A 335 0.91 -0.67 35.38
C VAL A 335 0.68 -2.13 35.73
N ARG A 336 1.23 -3.01 34.89
CA ARG A 336 1.51 -4.45 35.09
C ARG A 336 1.14 -4.99 36.46
N LYS A 337 0.09 -5.82 36.54
CA LYS A 337 -0.13 -6.63 37.74
C LYS A 337 1.02 -7.63 37.81
N ARG A 338 1.83 -7.54 38.87
CA ARG A 338 3.03 -8.37 39.05
C ARG A 338 2.63 -9.85 39.01
N GLY A 339 3.04 -10.56 37.96
CA GLY A 339 2.68 -11.96 37.70
C GLY A 339 1.87 -12.21 36.41
N MET A 340 1.56 -11.18 35.62
CA MET A 340 0.96 -11.35 34.29
C MET A 340 2.04 -11.43 33.21
N SER A 341 1.94 -12.46 32.34
CA SER A 341 2.74 -12.54 31.12
C SER A 341 2.44 -11.33 30.23
N ILE A 342 3.47 -10.80 29.57
CA ILE A 342 3.38 -9.66 28.64
C ILE A 342 2.33 -9.93 27.56
N LEU A 343 2.20 -11.19 27.09
CA LEU A 343 1.17 -11.58 26.14
C LEU A 343 -0.25 -11.37 26.69
N ARG A 344 -0.51 -11.77 27.94
CA ARG A 344 -1.83 -11.61 28.58
C ARG A 344 -2.14 -10.13 28.84
N GLU A 345 -1.14 -9.30 29.12
CA GLU A 345 -1.32 -7.85 29.24
C GLU A 345 -1.65 -7.21 27.89
N VAL A 346 -0.94 -7.60 26.82
CA VAL A 346 -1.22 -7.14 25.45
C VAL A 346 -2.61 -7.61 25.01
N ASP A 347 -2.99 -8.86 25.31
CA ASP A 347 -4.33 -9.37 25.05
C ASP A 347 -5.39 -8.59 25.82
N GLU A 348 -5.19 -8.31 27.12
CA GLU A 348 -6.12 -7.49 27.90
C GLU A 348 -6.22 -6.06 27.35
N GLN A 349 -5.12 -5.47 26.90
CA GLN A 349 -5.12 -4.16 26.26
C GLN A 349 -5.82 -4.20 24.90
N TYR A 350 -5.65 -5.27 24.13
CA TYR A 350 -6.31 -5.47 22.85
C TYR A 350 -7.82 -5.65 23.02
N HIS A 351 -8.25 -6.45 23.99
CA HIS A 351 -9.67 -6.65 24.31
C HIS A 351 -10.28 -5.36 24.88
N ALA A 352 -9.60 -4.64 25.77
CA ALA A 352 -10.07 -3.35 26.25
C ALA A 352 -10.18 -2.30 25.12
N LEU A 353 -9.24 -2.32 24.18
CA LEU A 353 -9.29 -1.45 22.99
C LEU A 353 -10.46 -1.85 22.07
N LEU A 354 -10.67 -3.14 21.84
CA LEU A 354 -11.82 -3.67 21.10
C LEU A 354 -13.13 -3.24 21.74
N GLU A 355 -13.29 -3.39 23.06
CA GLU A 355 -14.48 -2.93 23.79
C GLU A 355 -14.69 -1.42 23.62
N ARG A 356 -13.62 -0.61 23.63
CA ARG A 356 -13.72 0.83 23.37
C ARG A 356 -14.14 1.16 21.94
N TYR A 357 -13.64 0.42 20.95
CA TYR A 357 -14.07 0.56 19.56
C TYR A 357 -15.52 0.12 19.38
N GLU A 358 -15.95 -0.96 20.01
CA GLU A 358 -17.34 -1.42 20.01
C GLU A 358 -18.26 -0.44 20.73
N GLU A 359 -17.83 0.16 21.84
CA GLU A 359 -18.54 1.24 22.51
C GLU A 359 -18.69 2.47 21.61
N LEU A 360 -17.65 2.81 20.83
CA LEU A 360 -17.66 3.95 19.91
C LEU A 360 -18.58 3.68 18.72
N LEU A 361 -18.48 2.50 18.12
CA LEU A 361 -19.39 2.04 17.06
C LEU A 361 -20.84 1.98 17.57
N GLY A 362 -21.04 1.52 18.80
CA GLY A 362 -22.34 1.52 19.48
C GLY A 362 -22.84 2.94 19.80
N LYS A 363 -21.97 3.91 20.03
CA LYS A 363 -22.36 5.34 20.15
C LYS A 363 -22.71 5.93 18.80
N CYS A 364 -22.00 5.59 17.72
CA CYS A 364 -22.36 5.99 16.35
C CYS A 364 -23.72 5.43 15.94
N ARG A 365 -23.97 4.13 16.17
CA ARG A 365 -25.27 3.51 15.92
C ARG A 365 -26.38 4.11 16.78
N ARG A 366 -26.14 4.33 18.08
CA ARG A 366 -27.12 5.01 18.95
C ARG A 366 -27.34 6.48 18.59
N HIS A 367 -26.36 7.15 18.00
CA HIS A 367 -26.51 8.52 17.49
C HIS A 367 -27.36 8.54 16.21
N GLU A 368 -27.14 7.59 15.30
CA GLU A 368 -28.01 7.35 14.14
C GLU A 368 -29.43 7.00 14.59
N GLU A 369 -29.61 6.07 15.53
CA GLU A 369 -30.92 5.69 16.08
C GLU A 369 -31.58 6.85 16.85
N SER A 370 -30.83 7.67 17.59
CA SER A 370 -31.37 8.86 18.28
C SER A 370 -31.78 9.96 17.29
N LEU A 371 -31.11 10.09 16.14
CA LEU A 371 -31.52 10.95 15.03
C LEU A 371 -32.78 10.38 14.35
N CYS A 372 -32.84 9.06 14.15
CA CYS A 372 -34.00 8.35 13.60
C CYS A 372 -35.22 8.28 14.53
N HIS A 373 -35.08 8.60 15.82
CA HIS A 373 -36.18 8.69 16.79
C HIS A 373 -36.63 10.13 17.08
N ALA A 374 -35.83 11.14 16.71
CA ALA A 374 -36.20 12.56 16.81
C ALA A 374 -36.94 13.08 15.56
N GLU A 375 -36.67 12.51 14.39
CA GLU A 375 -37.46 12.69 13.18
C GLU A 375 -38.35 11.46 12.98
N VAL A 376 -39.65 11.65 12.76
CA VAL A 376 -40.68 10.62 12.50
C VAL A 376 -41.43 10.07 13.73
N GLN A 377 -42.21 10.96 14.37
CA GLN A 377 -43.61 10.64 14.64
C GLN A 377 -44.48 11.16 13.49
N THR A 378 -44.73 10.36 12.46
CA THR A 378 -46.04 10.30 11.79
C THR A 378 -46.21 8.96 11.08
N SER A 379 -47.46 8.52 11.09
CA SER A 379 -47.95 7.18 10.83
C SER A 379 -48.05 6.78 9.35
N ARG A 380 -47.78 5.48 9.13
CA ARG A 380 -48.36 4.51 8.16
C ARG A 380 -47.68 4.27 6.79
N PRO A 381 -47.71 2.99 6.32
CA PRO A 381 -46.94 2.51 5.17
C PRO A 381 -47.82 2.38 3.91
N VAL A 382 -47.27 2.69 2.73
CA VAL A 382 -47.83 2.23 1.44
C VAL A 382 -46.69 1.89 0.47
N SER A 383 -46.87 0.71 -0.11
CA SER A 383 -46.09 -0.02 -1.10
C SER A 383 -45.78 0.68 -2.42
N ARG A 384 -44.75 0.12 -3.08
CA ARG A 384 -44.62 -0.11 -4.54
C ARG A 384 -44.13 1.04 -5.45
N ASP A 385 -42.86 0.92 -5.82
CA ASP A 385 -42.22 0.98 -7.16
C ASP A 385 -42.41 2.19 -8.13
N PRO A 386 -41.40 2.43 -9.00
CA PRO A 386 -41.08 3.72 -9.62
C PRO A 386 -41.71 3.89 -11.01
N SER A 387 -41.95 5.14 -11.43
CA SER A 387 -42.15 5.46 -12.85
C SER A 387 -41.94 6.94 -13.17
N MET A 388 -41.19 7.15 -14.25
CA MET A 388 -40.93 8.36 -15.05
C MET A 388 -41.92 9.53 -14.95
N LYS A 389 -41.40 10.76 -14.95
CA LYS A 389 -41.71 11.73 -16.03
C LYS A 389 -40.80 12.95 -16.08
N GLU A 390 -40.60 13.35 -17.32
CA GLU A 390 -39.64 14.28 -17.89
C GLU A 390 -40.19 15.71 -18.01
N CYS A 391 -39.27 16.67 -17.92
CA CYS A 391 -39.22 18.06 -18.43
C CYS A 391 -40.50 18.92 -18.57
N ARG A 392 -40.43 20.16 -18.04
CA ARG A 392 -40.81 21.37 -18.80
C ARG A 392 -39.90 22.58 -18.52
N VAL A 393 -39.55 23.21 -19.64
CA VAL A 393 -38.82 24.48 -19.84
C VAL A 393 -39.82 25.66 -19.88
N ALA A 394 -39.28 26.89 -19.80
CA ALA A 394 -39.89 28.22 -19.99
C ALA A 394 -40.35 28.88 -18.66
N GLU A 395 -40.11 30.16 -18.35
CA GLU A 395 -39.67 31.35 -19.11
C GLU A 395 -39.49 32.47 -18.06
N ALA A 396 -38.52 33.38 -18.21
CA ALA A 396 -38.63 34.75 -17.71
C ALA A 396 -37.65 35.68 -18.45
N VAL A 397 -38.24 36.60 -19.23
CA VAL A 397 -37.63 37.57 -20.14
C VAL A 397 -37.37 38.91 -19.44
N ALA A 398 -36.16 39.44 -19.65
CA ALA A 398 -35.68 40.83 -19.88
C ALA A 398 -36.20 42.02 -19.01
N GLN A 399 -35.34 42.72 -18.23
CA GLN A 399 -34.48 43.91 -18.55
C GLN A 399 -35.19 45.28 -18.34
N PRO A 400 -34.51 46.47 -18.34
CA PRO A 400 -33.07 46.87 -18.40
C PRO A 400 -32.69 47.82 -17.20
N SER A 401 -31.50 48.42 -16.97
CA SER A 401 -30.56 49.15 -17.83
C SER A 401 -29.28 49.60 -17.06
N THR A 402 -28.21 49.88 -17.81
CA THR A 402 -27.10 50.86 -17.58
C THR A 402 -26.05 50.64 -16.47
N THR A 403 -24.82 50.30 -16.88
CA THR A 403 -23.54 50.80 -16.31
C THR A 403 -23.38 52.31 -16.62
N PRO A 404 -22.62 53.15 -15.86
CA PRO A 404 -21.28 52.86 -15.34
C PRO A 404 -20.90 53.46 -13.96
N GLN A 405 -19.80 52.95 -13.37
CA GLN A 405 -18.77 53.61 -12.52
C GLN A 405 -18.37 52.80 -11.28
N THR A 406 -17.06 52.56 -11.17
CA THR A 406 -16.32 52.26 -9.93
C THR A 406 -16.57 53.33 -8.86
N PRO A 407 -16.69 52.91 -7.58
CA PRO A 407 -15.62 53.29 -6.65
C PRO A 407 -15.21 52.16 -5.70
N SER A 408 -13.93 52.20 -5.33
CA SER A 408 -13.34 51.50 -4.19
C SER A 408 -14.05 51.84 -2.88
N THR A 409 -14.37 50.83 -2.07
CA THR A 409 -14.51 50.97 -0.61
C THR A 409 -14.28 49.61 0.09
N PRO A 410 -13.64 49.59 1.28
CA PRO A 410 -13.31 48.38 2.05
C PRO A 410 -14.52 47.69 2.72
N GLU A 411 -15.71 48.27 2.63
CA GLU A 411 -16.91 47.78 3.34
C GLU A 411 -17.48 46.48 2.77
N ALA A 412 -17.32 46.22 1.47
CA ALA A 412 -17.76 44.95 0.87
C ALA A 412 -16.92 43.76 1.35
N MET A 413 -15.64 43.98 1.67
CA MET A 413 -14.76 42.94 2.23
C MET A 413 -15.06 42.69 3.71
N GLU A 414 -15.41 43.71 4.49
CA GLU A 414 -15.85 43.53 5.88
C GLU A 414 -17.19 42.80 5.99
N GLY A 415 -18.14 43.06 5.08
CA GLY A 415 -19.41 42.34 5.04
C GLY A 415 -19.23 40.85 4.82
N ILE A 416 -18.35 40.48 3.88
CA ILE A 416 -18.00 39.08 3.61
C ILE A 416 -17.23 38.47 4.78
N SER A 417 -16.28 39.20 5.40
CA SER A 417 -15.53 38.73 6.56
C SER A 417 -16.41 38.47 7.78
N ARG A 418 -17.37 39.36 8.06
CA ARG A 418 -18.34 39.18 9.16
C ARG A 418 -19.29 38.02 8.89
N GLN A 419 -19.68 37.80 7.63
CA GLN A 419 -20.52 36.67 7.25
C GLN A 419 -19.77 35.34 7.32
N VAL A 420 -18.48 35.32 6.96
CA VAL A 420 -17.59 34.17 7.14
C VAL A 420 -17.37 33.88 8.62
N GLU A 421 -17.09 34.88 9.45
CA GLU A 421 -16.96 34.71 10.91
C GLU A 421 -18.24 34.25 11.59
N ALA A 422 -19.41 34.72 11.15
CA ALA A 422 -20.70 34.28 11.67
C ALA A 422 -20.99 32.81 11.32
N VAL A 423 -20.61 32.37 10.12
CA VAL A 423 -20.71 30.95 9.71
C VAL A 423 -19.69 30.10 10.45
N ASP A 424 -18.46 30.59 10.66
CA ASP A 424 -17.38 29.90 11.38
C ASP A 424 -17.70 29.75 12.88
N LYS A 425 -18.37 30.74 13.50
CA LYS A 425 -18.91 30.65 14.87
C LYS A 425 -20.09 29.69 15.00
N ARG A 426 -20.88 29.47 13.95
CA ARG A 426 -21.93 28.43 13.94
C ARG A 426 -21.38 27.03 13.69
N LEU A 427 -20.23 26.92 13.01
CA LEU A 427 -19.58 25.64 12.72
C LEU A 427 -18.60 25.18 13.81
N SER A 428 -18.11 26.08 14.67
CA SER A 428 -17.15 25.78 15.73
C SER A 428 -17.65 24.75 16.74
N GLN A 429 -18.97 24.59 16.89
CA GLN A 429 -19.57 23.65 17.82
C GLN A 429 -19.54 22.19 17.34
N ASN A 430 -19.21 21.92 16.05
CA ASN A 430 -19.15 20.58 15.46
C ASN A 430 -18.02 20.43 14.42
N THR A 431 -16.91 21.18 14.54
CA THR A 431 -15.82 21.06 13.56
C THR A 431 -14.88 19.90 13.92
N PRO A 432 -14.64 18.95 12.98
CA PRO A 432 -13.67 17.88 13.20
C PRO A 432 -12.23 18.42 13.29
N GLU A 433 -11.42 17.81 14.16
CA GLU A 433 -10.08 18.27 14.59
C GLU A 433 -9.13 18.61 13.43
N TYR A 434 -9.25 17.91 12.30
CA TYR A 434 -8.42 18.18 11.13
C TYR A 434 -8.60 19.61 10.59
N LYS A 435 -9.79 20.22 10.70
CA LYS A 435 -10.00 21.61 10.27
C LYS A 435 -9.29 22.62 11.17
N ALA A 436 -9.15 22.33 12.46
CA ALA A 436 -8.38 23.17 13.38
C ALA A 436 -6.88 23.08 13.06
N LEU A 437 -6.38 21.87 12.81
CA LEU A 437 -5.01 21.62 12.34
C LEU A 437 -4.71 22.35 11.03
N PHE A 438 -5.60 22.30 10.04
CA PHE A 438 -5.41 23.03 8.80
C PHE A 438 -5.32 24.55 9.01
N LYS A 439 -6.15 25.12 9.89
CA LYS A 439 -6.05 26.55 10.25
C LYS A 439 -4.75 26.87 10.95
N GLU A 440 -4.27 26.02 11.85
CA GLU A 440 -2.98 26.20 12.52
C GLU A 440 -1.81 26.12 11.54
N ILE A 441 -1.81 25.11 10.66
CA ILE A 441 -0.78 24.93 9.63
C ILE A 441 -0.75 26.15 8.70
N PHE A 442 -1.90 26.62 8.22
CA PHE A 442 -1.97 27.81 7.37
C PHE A 442 -1.49 29.06 8.09
N SER A 443 -1.86 29.24 9.35
CA SER A 443 -1.42 30.37 10.18
C SER A 443 0.09 30.34 10.39
N ARG A 444 0.67 29.16 10.66
CA ARG A 444 2.13 28.99 10.79
C ARG A 444 2.84 29.25 9.46
N LEU A 445 2.34 28.73 8.34
CA LEU A 445 2.88 29.00 7.00
C LEU A 445 2.84 30.49 6.65
N GLN A 446 1.74 31.18 6.99
CA GLN A 446 1.59 32.60 6.73
C GLN A 446 2.56 33.43 7.59
N LYS A 447 2.75 33.05 8.86
CA LYS A 447 3.74 33.66 9.76
C LYS A 447 5.18 33.45 9.26
N THR A 448 5.51 32.23 8.83
CA THR A 448 6.82 31.91 8.23
C THR A 448 7.03 32.70 6.95
N LYS A 449 6.00 32.88 6.11
CA LYS A 449 6.06 33.71 4.89
C LYS A 449 6.34 35.17 5.22
N THR A 450 5.72 35.74 6.25
CA THR A 450 5.98 37.12 6.69
C THR A 450 7.39 37.28 7.28
N ASP A 451 7.88 36.29 8.02
CA ASP A 451 9.23 36.30 8.61
C ASP A 451 10.33 36.17 7.54
N ILE A 452 10.11 35.36 6.51
CA ILE A 452 11.02 35.25 5.35
C ILE A 452 11.05 36.57 4.57
N ASN A 453 9.89 37.21 4.38
CA ASN A 453 9.83 38.49 3.68
C ASN A 453 10.48 39.63 4.48
N SER A 454 10.33 39.65 5.81
CA SER A 454 10.96 40.67 6.67
C SER A 454 12.48 40.50 6.77
N THR A 455 12.98 39.26 6.81
CA THR A 455 14.42 38.95 6.80
C THR A 455 15.06 39.24 5.44
N LYS A 456 14.33 39.04 4.33
CA LYS A 456 14.79 39.39 2.98
C LYS A 456 14.89 40.91 2.78
N GLY A 457 13.94 41.68 3.34
CA GLY A 457 13.99 43.15 3.34
C GLY A 457 15.13 43.76 4.17
N ARG A 458 15.59 43.06 5.22
CA ARG A 458 16.75 43.49 6.02
C ARG A 458 18.11 43.21 5.36
N LYS A 459 18.20 42.21 4.47
CA LYS A 459 19.44 41.88 3.75
C LYS A 459 19.70 42.74 2.51
N SER A 460 18.69 43.44 1.98
CA SER A 460 18.82 44.35 0.83
C SER A 460 19.11 45.81 1.21
N GLY A 461 19.30 46.12 2.50
CA GLY A 461 19.50 47.47 3.03
C GLY A 461 20.88 47.72 3.64
N LYS A 462 21.92 47.00 3.21
CA LYS A 462 23.32 47.25 3.58
C LYS A 462 24.17 47.40 2.34
#